data_AF-A0A1W4X0L9-F1
#
_entry.id   AF-A0A1W4X0L9-F1
#
_cell.length_a   1.000
_cell.length_b   1.000
_cell.length_c   1.000
_cell.angle_alpha   90.00
_cell.angle_beta   90.00
_cell.angle_gamma   90.00
#
_symmetry.space_group_name_H-M   'P 1'
#
loop_
_entity.id
_entity.type
_entity.pdbx_description
1 polymer ?
#
loop_
_entity_poly.entity_id
_entity_poly.type
_entity_poly.pdbx_seq_one_letter_code
_entity_poly.pdbx_strand_id
1 'polypeptide(L)'
;MNQESKFLFRRYSRINCINECAANYTNSICHCIPVYYPQYKKWKICGLRKWCCTLLTIDRVYAHKMEANKRYNCSCLSECETLEYDKIESYGTLIQMPQKENILKNYTDEYIRENIAVLNVFFKSTTFVKLRKQAMYNISQYLYQILRNQREIS
;
A
#
# COMPACT_ATOMS: atom_id res chain seq x y z
N MET A 1 18.82 16.53 -2.11
CA MET A 1 19.92 15.74 -1.51
C MET A 1 19.97 16.03 -0.01
N ASN A 2 20.20 14.99 0.80
CA ASN A 2 20.43 14.98 2.26
C ASN A 2 19.21 14.73 3.16
N GLN A 3 18.81 13.46 3.27
CA GLN A 3 18.99 12.69 4.50
C GLN A 3 18.77 11.21 4.15
N GLU A 4 19.70 10.35 4.55
CA GLU A 4 19.58 8.89 4.38
C GLU A 4 18.45 8.35 5.27
N SER A 5 17.20 8.49 4.83
CA SER A 5 16.11 7.72 5.39
C SER A 5 16.22 6.30 4.86
N LYS A 6 16.82 5.40 5.63
CA LYS A 6 16.63 3.95 5.46
C LYS A 6 15.11 3.66 5.54
N PHE A 7 14.46 3.61 4.38
CA PHE A 7 13.05 3.23 4.23
C PHE A 7 12.86 1.77 4.66
N LEU A 8 11.76 1.45 5.35
CA LEU A 8 11.44 0.05 5.70
C LEU A 8 10.99 -0.73 4.45
N PHE A 9 10.38 -0.04 3.48
CA PHE A 9 9.95 -0.61 2.22
C PHE A 9 10.87 -0.18 1.07
N ARG A 10 11.10 -1.08 0.11
CA ARG A 10 11.99 -0.82 -1.03
C ARG A 10 11.44 0.18 -2.05
N ARG A 11 10.11 0.33 -2.12
CA ARG A 11 9.43 1.22 -3.07
C ARG A 11 8.52 2.18 -2.32
N TYR A 12 8.54 3.43 -2.77
CA TYR A 12 7.63 4.44 -2.26
C TYR A 12 6.20 4.14 -2.74
N SER A 13 5.29 4.14 -1.78
CA SER A 13 3.86 4.29 -1.96
C SER A 13 3.37 5.12 -0.78
N ARG A 14 2.25 5.83 -0.92
CA ARG A 14 1.65 6.61 0.15
C ARG A 14 1.36 5.70 1.34
N ILE A 15 0.88 4.48 1.08
CA ILE A 15 0.64 3.48 2.14
C ILE A 15 1.94 3.04 2.83
N ASN A 16 3.02 2.81 2.08
CA ASN A 16 4.33 2.47 2.67
C ASN A 16 4.89 3.63 3.50
N CYS A 17 4.78 4.86 3.01
CA CYS A 17 5.18 6.06 3.75
C CYS A 17 4.42 6.19 5.07
N ILE A 18 3.10 5.97 5.07
CA ILE A 18 2.28 5.99 6.29
C ILE A 18 2.71 4.87 7.25
N ASN A 19 2.92 3.65 6.74
CA ASN A 19 3.41 2.52 7.54
C ASN A 19 4.78 2.81 8.18
N GLU A 20 5.68 3.44 7.44
CA GLU A 20 6.99 3.85 7.97
C GLU A 20 6.88 4.96 9.00
N CYS A 21 5.99 5.93 8.78
CA CYS A 21 5.71 6.96 9.76
C CYS A 21 5.16 6.32 11.05
N ALA A 22 4.21 5.39 10.93
CA ALA A 22 3.64 4.65 12.05
C ALA A 22 4.69 3.85 12.81
N ALA A 23 5.59 3.16 12.10
CA ALA A 23 6.68 2.42 12.72
C ALA A 23 7.70 3.34 13.43
N ASN A 24 8.09 4.46 12.81
CA ASN A 24 8.98 5.45 13.43
C ASN A 24 8.35 6.08 14.67
N TYR A 25 7.07 6.45 14.61
CA TYR A 25 6.32 7.04 15.72
C TYR A 25 6.10 6.03 16.85
N THR A 26 5.79 4.78 16.51
CA THR A 26 5.67 3.70 17.51
C THR A 26 7.01 3.43 18.19
N ASN A 27 8.12 3.41 17.43
CA ASN A 27 9.44 3.26 18.03
C ASN A 27 9.87 4.46 18.88
N SER A 28 9.46 5.69 18.55
CA SER A 28 9.81 6.86 19.36
C SER A 28 9.06 6.91 20.68
N ILE A 29 7.80 6.49 20.72
CA ILE A 29 6.95 6.51 21.91
C ILE A 29 7.08 5.21 22.73
N CYS A 30 7.02 4.05 22.10
CA CYS A 30 7.03 2.75 22.76
C CYS A 30 8.42 2.11 22.86
N HIS A 31 9.44 2.66 22.19
CA HIS A 31 10.83 2.16 22.15
C HIS A 31 10.97 0.72 21.63
N CYS A 32 10.03 0.29 20.80
CA CYS A 32 10.02 -0.99 20.09
C CYS A 32 9.06 -0.91 18.90
N ILE A 33 9.09 -1.92 18.03
CA ILE A 33 8.16 -2.08 16.90
C ILE A 33 7.44 -3.44 16.93
N PRO A 34 6.18 -3.51 16.45
CA PRO A 34 5.51 -4.78 16.18
C PRO A 34 6.28 -5.70 15.22
N VAL A 35 6.09 -7.02 15.39
CA VAL A 35 6.80 -8.05 14.62
C VAL A 35 6.49 -8.05 13.12
N TYR A 36 5.31 -7.55 12.73
CA TYR A 36 4.89 -7.50 11.32
C TYR A 36 5.53 -6.37 10.52
N TYR A 37 6.22 -5.43 11.16
CA TYR A 37 6.99 -4.42 10.41
C TYR A 37 8.28 -5.03 9.86
N PRO A 38 8.68 -4.69 8.62
CA PRO A 38 9.96 -5.14 8.06
C PRO A 38 11.14 -4.72 8.94
N GLN A 39 11.99 -5.67 9.33
CA GLN A 39 13.14 -5.40 10.21
C GLN A 39 14.34 -4.88 9.40
N TYR A 40 14.25 -3.64 8.92
CA TYR A 40 15.37 -3.01 8.20
C TYR A 40 16.32 -2.20 9.10
N LYS A 41 15.85 -1.90 10.32
CA LYS A 41 16.56 -1.17 11.37
C LYS A 41 16.79 -2.10 12.57
N LYS A 42 17.85 -1.87 13.36
CA LYS A 42 18.14 -2.58 14.62
C LYS A 42 17.17 -2.19 15.75
N TRP A 43 15.88 -2.09 15.46
CA TRP A 43 14.85 -1.77 16.43
C TRP A 43 14.43 -3.01 17.21
N LYS A 44 14.08 -2.82 18.49
CA LYS A 44 13.62 -3.92 19.34
C LYS A 44 12.20 -4.32 18.95
N ILE A 45 11.91 -5.61 18.95
CA ILE A 45 10.54 -6.11 18.76
C ILE A 45 9.77 -5.92 20.08
N CYS A 46 8.52 -5.47 19.99
CA CYS A 46 7.66 -5.32 21.15
C CYS A 46 7.19 -6.69 21.67
N GLY A 47 7.32 -6.91 22.98
CA GLY A 47 6.62 -8.00 23.67
C GLY A 47 5.18 -7.62 24.04
N LEU A 48 4.40 -8.60 24.50
CA LEU A 48 2.97 -8.46 24.81
C LEU A 48 2.66 -7.31 25.80
N ARG A 49 3.55 -7.03 26.76
CA ARG A 49 3.37 -5.93 27.73
C ARG A 49 3.25 -4.55 27.09
N LYS A 50 3.76 -4.37 25.87
CA LYS A 50 3.72 -3.09 25.13
C LYS A 50 2.63 -3.06 24.04
N TRP A 51 1.78 -4.08 23.98
CA TRP A 51 0.70 -4.20 22.98
C TRP A 51 -0.23 -2.98 22.95
N CYS A 52 -0.69 -2.54 24.13
CA CYS A 52 -1.55 -1.37 24.24
C CYS A 52 -0.86 -0.09 23.71
N CYS A 53 0.42 0.11 24.05
CA CYS A 53 1.20 1.24 23.54
C CYS A 53 1.28 1.22 22.01
N THR A 54 1.63 0.06 21.43
CA THR A 54 1.78 -0.07 19.97
C THR A 54 0.49 0.16 19.21
N LEU A 55 -0.64 -0.36 19.72
CA LEU A 55 -1.94 -0.14 19.07
C LEU A 55 -2.30 1.34 19.11
N LEU A 56 -2.22 1.97 20.29
CA LEU A 56 -2.54 3.38 20.44
C LEU A 56 -1.68 4.29 19.57
N THR A 57 -0.37 4.01 19.43
CA THR A 57 0.51 4.84 18.58
C THR A 57 0.19 4.67 17.10
N ILE A 58 -0.13 3.46 16.66
CA ILE A 58 -0.51 3.18 15.27
C ILE A 58 -1.85 3.85 14.97
N ASP A 59 -2.85 3.66 15.82
CA ASP A 59 -4.18 4.26 15.66
C ASP A 59 -4.10 5.79 15.59
N ARG A 60 -3.25 6.42 16.41
CA ARG A 60 -3.04 7.87 16.35
C ARG A 60 -2.48 8.34 15.01
N VAL A 61 -1.60 7.57 14.38
CA VAL A 61 -1.03 7.92 13.08
C VAL A 61 -2.10 7.82 11.99
N TYR A 62 -2.87 6.73 11.96
CA TYR A 62 -3.95 6.55 10.99
C TYR A 62 -5.12 7.51 11.19
N ALA A 63 -5.44 7.87 12.45
CA ALA A 63 -6.48 8.84 12.76
C ALA A 63 -6.02 10.30 12.57
N HIS A 64 -4.77 10.55 12.14
CA HIS A 64 -4.18 11.88 12.11
C HIS A 64 -4.22 12.62 13.47
N LYS A 65 -4.26 11.87 14.58
CA LYS A 65 -4.30 12.35 15.98
C LYS A 65 -2.93 12.23 16.65
N MET A 66 -1.85 12.44 15.90
CA MET A 66 -0.52 12.52 16.49
C MET A 66 -0.46 13.77 17.36
N GLU A 67 0.14 13.67 18.56
CA GLU A 67 0.30 14.80 19.46
C GLU A 67 1.05 15.93 18.73
N ALA A 68 0.65 17.19 18.96
CA ALA A 68 1.12 18.40 18.27
C ALA A 68 2.63 18.72 18.43
N ASN A 69 3.43 17.76 18.89
CA ASN A 69 4.86 17.77 18.69
C ASN A 69 5.12 17.70 17.18
N LYS A 70 5.34 18.88 16.56
CA LYS A 70 5.64 19.15 15.15
C LYS A 70 6.70 18.24 14.49
N ARG A 71 7.38 17.39 15.26
CA ARG A 71 8.40 16.43 14.82
C ARG A 71 7.81 15.21 14.08
N TYR A 72 6.56 14.85 14.34
CA TYR A 72 5.90 13.70 13.69
C TYR A 72 4.64 14.16 12.96
N ASN A 73 4.82 14.88 11.85
CA ASN A 73 3.77 15.10 10.87
C ASN A 73 4.07 14.21 9.67
N CYS A 74 3.20 13.24 9.37
CA CYS A 74 3.41 12.30 8.27
C CYS A 74 3.10 13.03 6.95
N SER A 75 4.09 13.72 6.38
CA SER A 75 3.98 14.39 5.09
C SER A 75 4.13 13.40 3.93
N CYS A 76 3.19 12.46 3.81
CA CYS A 76 3.18 11.47 2.74
C CYS A 76 2.44 12.01 1.51
N LEU A 77 3.20 12.30 0.45
CA LEU A 77 2.67 12.69 -0.86
C LEU A 77 1.96 11.52 -1.54
N SER A 78 0.95 11.81 -2.35
CA SER A 78 0.37 10.81 -3.25
C SER A 78 1.39 10.36 -4.29
N GLU A 79 1.28 9.12 -4.74
CA GLU A 79 2.03 8.62 -5.88
C GLU A 79 1.61 9.33 -7.17
N CYS A 80 2.55 9.52 -8.09
CA CYS A 80 2.25 10.08 -9.42
C CYS A 80 1.52 9.08 -10.32
N GLU A 81 1.78 7.79 -10.13
CA GLU A 81 1.18 6.67 -10.87
C GLU A 81 0.66 5.64 -9.86
N THR A 82 -0.60 5.25 -10.00
CA THR A 82 -1.23 4.20 -9.21
C THR A 82 -1.73 3.10 -10.13
N LEU A 83 -1.55 1.86 -9.70
CA LEU A 83 -2.06 0.67 -10.38
C LEU A 83 -3.00 -0.05 -9.42
N GLU A 84 -4.27 -0.06 -9.77
CA GLU A 84 -5.34 -0.65 -8.96
C GLU A 84 -5.93 -1.84 -9.72
N TYR A 85 -6.25 -2.90 -8.98
CA TYR A 85 -6.83 -4.12 -9.51
C TYR A 85 -8.19 -4.33 -8.89
N ASP A 86 -9.25 -4.13 -9.68
CA ASP A 86 -10.59 -4.55 -9.28
C ASP A 86 -10.68 -6.07 -9.31
N LYS A 87 -11.21 -6.65 -8.23
CA LYS A 87 -11.41 -8.10 -8.12
C LYS A 87 -12.89 -8.44 -8.17
N ILE A 88 -13.19 -9.50 -8.91
CA ILE A 88 -14.49 -10.18 -8.88
C ILE A 88 -14.20 -11.58 -8.37
N GLU A 89 -14.89 -11.97 -7.31
CA GLU A 89 -14.70 -13.25 -6.64
C GLU A 89 -15.83 -14.20 -7.01
N SER A 90 -15.48 -15.45 -7.28
CA SER A 90 -16.44 -16.54 -7.49
C SER A 90 -15.99 -17.75 -6.70
N TYR A 91 -16.95 -18.43 -6.09
CA TYR A 91 -16.71 -19.54 -5.18
C TYR A 91 -17.44 -20.77 -5.69
N GLY A 92 -16.79 -21.93 -5.59
CA GLY A 92 -17.36 -23.22 -5.95
C GLY A 92 -16.79 -24.32 -5.06
N THR A 93 -17.62 -25.28 -4.69
CA THR A 93 -17.17 -26.45 -3.94
C THR A 93 -16.34 -27.34 -4.85
N LEU A 94 -15.22 -27.85 -4.33
CA LEU A 94 -14.43 -28.87 -5.01
C LEU A 94 -15.16 -30.21 -4.88
N ILE A 95 -16.10 -30.48 -5.79
CA ILE A 95 -16.97 -31.66 -5.72
C ILE A 95 -16.23 -32.92 -6.19
N GLN A 96 -15.38 -32.80 -7.22
CA GLN A 96 -14.63 -33.93 -7.75
C GLN A 96 -13.42 -33.48 -8.56
N MET A 97 -12.24 -34.03 -8.25
CA MET A 97 -11.08 -33.97 -9.14
C MET A 97 -11.04 -35.28 -9.92
N PRO A 98 -11.45 -35.32 -11.22
CA PRO A 98 -11.61 -36.55 -11.98
C PRO A 98 -10.28 -37.32 -12.16
N GLN A 99 -9.15 -36.63 -12.00
CA GLN A 99 -7.84 -37.25 -11.86
C GLN A 99 -7.14 -36.59 -10.67
N LYS A 100 -6.87 -37.38 -9.62
CA LYS A 100 -5.92 -36.95 -8.60
C LYS A 100 -4.58 -36.74 -9.29
N GLU A 101 -4.16 -35.49 -9.37
CA GLU A 101 -2.79 -35.14 -9.73
C GLU A 101 -1.84 -35.98 -8.86
N ASN A 102 -0.65 -36.31 -9.37
CA ASN A 102 0.29 -37.19 -8.65
C ASN A 102 0.58 -36.73 -7.22
N ILE A 103 0.48 -35.42 -6.98
CA ILE A 103 0.69 -34.75 -5.69
C ILE A 103 -0.45 -35.06 -4.69
N LEU A 104 -1.66 -35.33 -5.19
CA LEU A 104 -2.87 -35.56 -4.39
C LEU A 104 -3.19 -37.03 -4.17
N LYS A 105 -2.44 -37.95 -4.80
CA LYS A 105 -2.68 -39.41 -4.73
C LYS A 105 -2.62 -39.97 -3.31
N ASN A 106 -1.80 -39.37 -2.44
CA ASN A 106 -1.60 -39.84 -1.06
C ASN A 106 -2.66 -39.33 -0.08
N TYR A 107 -3.57 -38.43 -0.51
CA TYR A 107 -4.59 -37.85 0.37
C TYR A 107 -5.97 -38.49 0.14
N THR A 108 -6.73 -38.66 1.22
CA THR A 108 -8.12 -39.12 1.16
C THR A 108 -9.01 -38.04 0.55
N ASP A 109 -10.14 -38.44 -0.05
CA ASP A 109 -11.07 -37.49 -0.67
C ASP A 109 -11.68 -36.53 0.36
N GLU A 110 -11.88 -37.01 1.59
CA GLU A 110 -12.33 -36.19 2.72
C GLU A 110 -11.29 -35.12 3.10
N TYR A 111 -10.02 -35.50 3.22
CA TYR A 111 -8.95 -34.55 3.49
C TYR A 111 -8.83 -33.48 2.38
N ILE A 112 -8.95 -33.89 1.12
CA ILE A 112 -8.93 -32.99 -0.03
C ILE A 112 -10.07 -31.97 0.06
N ARG A 113 -11.30 -32.40 0.39
CA ARG A 113 -12.45 -31.49 0.49
C ARG A 113 -12.33 -30.47 1.62
N GLU A 114 -11.73 -30.85 2.75
CA GLU A 114 -11.68 -29.99 3.94
C GLU A 114 -10.43 -29.10 4.02
N ASN A 115 -9.32 -29.53 3.42
CA ASN A 115 -8.02 -28.91 3.64
C ASN A 115 -7.38 -28.33 2.35
N ILE A 116 -7.96 -28.59 1.18
CA ILE A 116 -7.42 -28.11 -0.10
C ILE A 116 -8.34 -27.06 -0.70
N ALA A 117 -7.75 -25.93 -1.07
CA ALA A 117 -8.41 -24.88 -1.83
C ALA A 117 -7.68 -24.66 -3.16
N VAL A 118 -8.43 -24.50 -4.25
CA VAL A 118 -7.88 -24.15 -5.56
C VAL A 118 -8.19 -22.68 -5.84
N LEU A 119 -7.14 -21.89 -6.06
CA LEU A 119 -7.25 -20.47 -6.40
C LEU A 119 -6.87 -20.26 -7.87
N ASN A 120 -7.83 -19.81 -8.67
CA ASN A 120 -7.59 -19.42 -10.06
C ASN A 120 -7.56 -17.90 -10.17
N VAL A 121 -6.39 -17.32 -10.47
CA VAL A 121 -6.21 -15.87 -10.65
C VAL A 121 -5.95 -15.59 -12.12
N PHE A 122 -6.84 -14.83 -12.76
CA PHE A 122 -6.73 -14.47 -14.17
C PHE A 122 -7.37 -13.12 -14.45
N PHE A 123 -6.97 -12.49 -15.57
CA PHE A 123 -7.60 -11.26 -16.03
C PHE A 123 -8.90 -11.55 -16.76
N LYS A 124 -9.96 -10.82 -16.41
CA LYS A 124 -11.25 -10.91 -17.11
C LYS A 124 -11.17 -10.46 -18.58
N SER A 125 -10.24 -9.55 -18.89
CA SER A 125 -10.03 -8.98 -20.22
C SER A 125 -8.54 -8.75 -20.46
N THR A 126 -8.14 -8.67 -21.73
CA THR A 126 -6.78 -8.27 -22.15
C THR A 126 -6.58 -6.74 -22.14
N THR A 127 -7.63 -5.98 -21.84
CA THR A 127 -7.63 -4.51 -21.81
C THR A 127 -7.74 -3.97 -20.38
N PHE A 128 -7.19 -2.78 -20.13
CA PHE A 128 -7.26 -2.09 -18.85
C PHE A 128 -7.64 -0.62 -19.04
N VAL A 129 -8.23 -0.01 -18.01
CA VAL A 129 -8.57 1.41 -18.01
C VAL A 129 -7.37 2.23 -17.56
N LYS A 130 -7.00 3.24 -18.33
CA LYS A 130 -5.93 4.19 -17.98
C LYS A 130 -6.50 5.59 -17.82
N LEU A 131 -6.41 6.14 -16.61
CA LEU A 131 -6.79 7.52 -16.33
C LEU A 131 -5.53 8.38 -16.26
N ARG A 132 -5.52 9.52 -16.98
CA ARG A 132 -4.40 10.46 -16.99
C ARG A 132 -4.92 11.88 -16.79
N LYS A 133 -4.34 12.61 -15.84
CA LYS A 133 -4.54 14.06 -15.69
C LYS A 133 -3.54 14.80 -16.57
N GLN A 134 -4.02 15.80 -17.31
CA GLN A 134 -3.20 16.65 -18.17
C GLN A 134 -3.51 18.12 -17.88
N ALA A 135 -2.51 18.99 -18.06
CA ALA A 135 -2.72 20.42 -17.95
C ALA A 135 -3.67 20.90 -19.06
N MET A 136 -4.58 21.82 -18.73
CA MET A 136 -5.52 22.37 -19.71
C MET A 136 -4.83 23.20 -20.79
N TYR A 137 -3.77 23.92 -20.42
CA TYR A 137 -2.98 24.73 -21.35
C TYR A 137 -1.54 24.25 -21.37
N ASN A 138 -1.04 24.05 -22.59
CA ASN A 138 0.39 23.91 -22.81
C ASN A 138 1.06 25.29 -22.81
N ILE A 139 2.37 25.34 -22.57
CA ILE A 139 3.14 26.59 -22.53
C ILE A 139 2.93 27.42 -23.82
N SER A 140 2.89 26.79 -24.99
CA SER A 140 2.63 27.48 -26.26
C SER A 140 1.24 28.13 -26.31
N GLN A 141 0.21 27.45 -25.83
CA GLN A 141 -1.15 27.98 -25.77
C GLN A 141 -1.27 29.11 -24.75
N TYR A 142 -0.61 28.95 -23.60
CA TYR A 142 -0.55 29.99 -22.58
C TYR A 142 0.15 31.26 -23.10
N LEU A 143 1.29 31.11 -23.78
CA LEU A 143 2.00 32.22 -24.40
C LEU A 143 1.17 32.89 -25.50
N TYR A 144 0.49 32.11 -26.35
CA TYR A 144 -0.40 32.65 -27.36
C TYR A 144 -1.54 33.49 -26.76
N GLN A 145 -2.16 33.03 -25.67
CA GLN A 145 -3.20 33.80 -24.97
C GLN A 145 -2.67 35.12 -24.40
N ILE A 146 -1.49 35.10 -23.78
CA ILE A 146 -0.86 36.33 -23.27
C ILE A 146 -0.59 37.31 -24.42
N LEU A 147 0.03 36.84 -25.51
CA LEU A 147 0.38 37.68 -26.67
C LEU A 147 -0.84 38.20 -27.43
N ARG A 148 -1.97 37.48 -27.38
CA ARG A 148 -3.24 37.95 -27.92
C ARG A 148 -3.83 39.04 -27.03
N ASN A 149 -3.89 38.83 -25.71
CA ASN A 149 -4.47 39.81 -24.79
C ASN A 149 -3.67 41.13 -24.77
N GLN A 150 -2.35 41.10 -24.96
CA GLN A 150 -1.57 42.32 -25.07
C GLN A 150 -1.83 43.11 -26.38
N ARG A 151 -2.27 42.45 -27.45
CA ARG A 151 -2.65 43.10 -28.71
C ARG A 151 -4.05 43.70 -28.70
N GLU A 152 -4.92 43.28 -27.79
CA GLU A 152 -6.27 43.84 -27.64
C GLU A 152 -6.30 45.09 -26.72
N ILE A 153 -5.18 45.42 -26.05
CA ILE A 153 -5.04 46.57 -25.12
C ILE A 153 -4.26 47.75 -25.76
N SER A 154 -3.68 47.55 -26.96
CA SER A 154 -2.98 48.55 -27.77
C SER A 154 -3.81 49.00 -28.96
#